data_AF-A0A7C1BBR9-F1
#
_entry.id   AF-A0A7C1BBR9-F1
#
_cell.length_a   1.000
_cell.length_b   1.000
_cell.length_c   1.000
_cell.angle_alpha   90.00
_cell.angle_beta   90.00
_cell.angle_gamma   90.00
#
_symmetry.space_group_name_H-M   'P 1'
#
loop_
_entity.id
_entity.type
_entity.pdbx_description
1 polymer ?
#
loop_
_entity_poly.entity_id
_entity_poly.type
_entity_poly.pdbx_seq_one_letter_code
_entity_poly.pdbx_strand_id
1 'polypeptide(L)'
;LVNMVHNGGRGVVVIMDNSSTAMTGHQDHPGIDWCVTRDRKAKKIEIEPLVRAMGVEKVVTVNAFNVKEVKKGFEECLKFNGTAVLITKGECIFVSRKPKPAFTVNTEKCIACHECFKVGCPAVVMDVVKHKKNGKFKAKIDPTLCNGCSVCSQICPTGAIQAPKPRKESLAE
;
A
#
# COMPACT_ATOMS: atom_id res chain seq x y z
N LEU A 1 -15.14 8.86 -13.75
CA LEU A 1 -14.84 10.12 -13.04
C LEU A 1 -15.47 11.34 -13.71
N VAL A 2 -15.13 11.67 -14.97
CA VAL A 2 -15.73 12.84 -15.68
C VAL A 2 -17.25 12.87 -15.56
N ASN A 3 -17.91 11.72 -15.82
CA ASN A 3 -19.37 11.63 -15.71
C ASN A 3 -19.90 11.92 -14.29
N MET A 4 -19.18 11.53 -13.24
CA MET A 4 -19.58 11.85 -11.86
C MET A 4 -19.47 13.35 -11.59
N VAL A 5 -18.39 13.99 -12.06
CA VAL A 5 -18.23 15.44 -11.93
C VAL A 5 -19.33 16.18 -12.70
N HIS A 6 -19.55 15.81 -13.97
CA HIS A 6 -20.53 16.45 -14.84
C HIS A 6 -21.96 16.39 -14.27
N ASN A 7 -22.36 15.27 -13.68
CA ASN A 7 -23.71 15.07 -13.16
C ASN A 7 -23.85 15.41 -11.67
N GLY A 8 -22.84 16.02 -11.03
CA GLY A 8 -22.89 16.34 -9.60
C GLY A 8 -22.98 15.11 -8.69
N GLY A 9 -22.43 13.98 -9.13
CA GLY A 9 -22.42 12.73 -8.38
C GLY A 9 -21.73 12.87 -7.03
N ARG A 10 -22.26 12.19 -6.01
CA ARG A 10 -21.67 12.16 -4.66
C ARG A 10 -21.00 10.83 -4.40
N GLY A 11 -19.72 10.86 -4.05
CA GLY A 11 -18.97 9.64 -3.74
C GLY A 11 -17.46 9.88 -3.71
N VAL A 12 -16.74 8.88 -3.20
CA VAL A 12 -15.27 8.88 -3.15
C VAL A 12 -14.75 7.90 -4.19
N VAL A 13 -14.03 8.41 -5.19
CA VAL A 13 -13.28 7.57 -6.14
C VAL A 13 -11.87 7.38 -5.61
N VAL A 14 -11.45 6.13 -5.44
CA VAL A 14 -10.11 5.80 -4.97
C VAL A 14 -9.24 5.44 -6.18
N ILE A 15 -8.16 6.18 -6.38
CA ILE A 15 -7.16 5.89 -7.41
C ILE A 15 -5.93 5.32 -6.73
N MET A 16 -5.65 4.04 -6.99
CA MET A 16 -4.44 3.36 -6.50
C MET A 16 -3.31 3.57 -7.50
N ASP A 17 -2.49 4.60 -7.28
CA ASP A 17 -1.31 4.89 -8.09
C ASP A 17 -0.13 4.04 -7.61
N ASN A 18 0.01 2.88 -8.25
CA ASN A 18 1.12 1.96 -8.04
C ASN A 18 2.31 2.20 -8.99
N SER A 19 2.27 3.28 -9.78
CA SER A 19 3.27 3.65 -10.80
C SER A 19 3.53 2.56 -11.86
N SER A 20 2.58 1.66 -12.11
CA SER A 20 2.73 0.57 -13.08
C SER A 20 1.40 -0.12 -13.46
N THR A 21 1.31 -0.69 -14.66
CA THR A 21 0.22 -1.60 -15.07
C THR A 21 0.48 -3.05 -14.62
N ALA A 22 0.50 -3.26 -13.30
CA ALA A 22 0.97 -4.51 -12.69
C ALA A 22 0.25 -5.78 -13.19
N MET A 23 -1.08 -5.79 -13.23
CA MET A 23 -1.86 -7.01 -13.52
C MET A 23 -1.76 -7.53 -14.95
N THR A 24 -1.45 -6.66 -15.91
CA THR A 24 -1.37 -7.00 -17.35
C THR A 24 0.07 -7.10 -17.84
N GLY A 25 1.02 -7.27 -16.92
CA GLY A 25 2.43 -7.49 -17.26
C GLY A 25 3.21 -6.20 -17.58
N HIS A 26 2.96 -5.10 -16.86
CA HIS A 26 3.78 -3.88 -16.93
C HIS A 26 3.79 -3.18 -18.30
N GLN A 27 2.64 -3.22 -18.99
CA GLN A 27 2.41 -2.47 -20.24
C GLN A 27 2.63 -0.97 -20.08
N ASP A 28 3.13 -0.33 -21.14
CA ASP A 28 3.31 1.11 -21.16
C ASP A 28 1.96 1.86 -21.02
N HIS A 29 1.97 2.96 -20.26
CA HIS A 29 0.82 3.83 -19.99
C HIS A 29 1.28 5.29 -19.77
N PRO A 30 0.38 6.29 -19.85
CA PRO A 30 0.75 7.71 -19.73
C PRO A 30 1.33 8.15 -18.37
N GLY A 31 1.35 7.25 -17.38
CA GLY A 31 1.91 7.50 -16.05
C GLY A 31 3.40 7.19 -15.91
N ILE A 32 4.08 6.84 -17.00
CA ILE A 32 5.53 6.63 -17.05
C ILE A 32 6.24 7.77 -17.80
N ASP A 33 7.56 7.86 -17.67
CA ASP A 33 8.40 8.94 -18.21
C ASP A 33 9.16 8.56 -19.50
N TRP A 34 8.76 7.47 -20.17
CA TRP A 34 9.30 7.04 -21.47
C TRP A 34 8.20 6.82 -22.52
N CYS A 35 8.54 7.03 -23.79
CA CYS A 35 7.63 6.74 -24.91
C CYS A 35 7.59 5.24 -25.22
N VAL A 36 6.46 4.76 -25.76
CA VAL A 36 6.27 3.37 -26.20
C VAL A 36 7.36 2.94 -27.20
N THR A 37 7.75 3.86 -28.09
CA THR A 37 8.81 3.69 -29.11
C THR A 37 10.23 3.70 -28.55
N ARG A 38 10.44 4.12 -27.29
CA ARG A 38 11.75 4.20 -26.59
C ARG A 38 12.80 5.12 -27.23
N ASP A 39 12.43 5.90 -28.24
CA ASP A 39 13.27 6.88 -28.94
C ASP A 39 13.49 8.18 -28.16
N ARG A 40 12.55 8.53 -27.27
CA ARG A 40 12.62 9.73 -26.44
C ARG A 40 11.96 9.54 -25.08
N LYS A 41 12.25 10.45 -24.16
CA LYS A 41 11.52 10.57 -22.89
C LYS A 41 10.09 11.04 -23.13
N ALA A 42 9.15 10.48 -22.40
CA ALA A 42 7.78 10.96 -22.36
C ALA A 42 7.59 11.90 -21.17
N LYS A 43 6.63 12.82 -21.30
CA LYS A 43 6.13 13.58 -20.17
C LYS A 43 5.18 12.69 -19.37
N LYS A 44 5.56 12.33 -18.15
CA LYS A 44 4.67 11.64 -17.21
C LYS A 44 3.46 12.49 -16.89
N ILE A 45 2.27 11.92 -17.02
CA ILE A 45 1.01 12.56 -16.61
C ILE A 45 0.76 12.28 -15.13
N GLU A 46 0.85 13.33 -14.31
CA GLU A 46 0.49 13.24 -12.89
C GLU A 46 -1.04 13.17 -12.72
N ILE A 47 -1.49 12.19 -11.93
CA ILE A 47 -2.93 11.91 -11.74
C ILE A 47 -3.63 13.06 -11.01
N GLU A 48 -3.01 13.64 -9.97
CA GLU A 48 -3.66 14.69 -9.18
C GLU A 48 -3.99 15.95 -10.02
N PRO A 49 -3.06 16.57 -10.75
CA PRO A 49 -3.38 17.68 -11.65
C PRO A 49 -4.44 17.32 -12.69
N LEU A 50 -4.38 16.11 -13.26
CA LEU A 50 -5.38 15.66 -14.23
C LEU A 50 -6.77 15.58 -13.62
N VAL A 51 -6.89 14.98 -12.44
CA VAL A 51 -8.16 14.86 -11.70
C VAL A 51 -8.73 16.23 -11.34
N ARG A 52 -7.89 17.18 -10.92
CA ARG A 52 -8.31 18.57 -10.66
C ARG A 52 -8.80 19.26 -11.93
N ALA A 53 -8.09 19.07 -13.05
CA ALA A 53 -8.49 19.61 -14.35
C ALA A 53 -9.83 19.05 -14.86
N MET A 54 -10.23 17.85 -14.41
CA MET A 54 -11.54 17.25 -14.70
C MET A 54 -12.69 17.86 -13.87
N GLY A 55 -12.41 18.83 -12.98
CA GLY A 55 -13.39 19.53 -12.16
C GLY A 55 -13.62 18.94 -10.76
N VAL A 56 -12.72 18.07 -10.27
CA VAL A 56 -12.81 17.55 -8.90
C VAL A 56 -12.25 18.56 -7.90
N GLU A 57 -13.10 19.05 -7.00
CA GLU A 57 -12.72 20.04 -5.98
C GLU A 57 -11.95 19.41 -4.81
N LYS A 58 -12.44 18.28 -4.28
CA LYS A 58 -11.80 17.57 -3.17
C LYS A 58 -10.92 16.44 -3.70
N VAL A 59 -9.61 16.70 -3.73
CA VAL A 59 -8.59 15.68 -4.01
C VAL A 59 -7.65 15.57 -2.83
N VAL A 60 -7.42 14.35 -2.35
CA VAL A 60 -6.50 14.04 -1.25
C VAL A 60 -5.51 13.00 -1.74
N THR A 61 -4.22 13.27 -1.59
CA THR A 61 -3.15 12.34 -1.95
C THR A 61 -2.44 11.86 -0.69
N VAL A 62 -2.30 10.55 -0.52
CA VAL A 62 -1.74 9.90 0.68
C VAL A 62 -0.75 8.81 0.32
N ASN A 63 0.12 8.43 1.26
CA ASN A 63 0.97 7.26 1.12
C ASN A 63 0.15 5.97 1.29
N ALA A 64 0.14 5.10 0.28
CA ALA A 64 -0.61 3.85 0.29
C ALA A 64 -0.19 2.87 1.41
N PHE A 65 1.04 3.00 1.92
CA PHE A 65 1.57 2.15 3.00
C PHE A 65 1.42 2.78 4.39
N ASN A 66 0.82 3.97 4.52
CA ASN A 66 0.52 4.59 5.81
C ASN A 66 -1.00 4.49 6.10
N VAL A 67 -1.37 3.50 6.93
CA VAL A 67 -2.78 3.20 7.24
C VAL A 67 -3.48 4.38 7.90
N LYS A 68 -2.76 5.15 8.72
CA LYS A 68 -3.30 6.33 9.41
C LYS A 68 -3.62 7.46 8.43
N GLU A 69 -2.72 7.72 7.48
CA GLU A 69 -2.96 8.71 6.41
C GLU A 69 -4.12 8.30 5.52
N VAL A 70 -4.17 7.03 5.10
CA VAL A 70 -5.27 6.51 4.28
C VAL A 70 -6.61 6.67 5.00
N LYS A 71 -6.69 6.30 6.29
CA LYS A 71 -7.90 6.49 7.10
C LYS A 71 -8.32 7.97 7.16
N LYS A 72 -7.38 8.87 7.47
CA LYS A 72 -7.65 10.31 7.52
C LYS A 72 -8.12 10.83 6.16
N GLY A 73 -7.50 10.39 5.06
CA GLY A 73 -7.88 10.76 3.71
C GLY A 73 -9.30 10.32 3.37
N PHE A 74 -9.70 9.11 3.75
CA PHE A 74 -11.09 8.67 3.64
C PHE A 74 -12.04 9.54 4.45
N GLU A 75 -11.73 9.82 5.72
CA GLU A 75 -12.57 10.68 6.57
C GLU A 75 -12.78 12.07 5.97
N GLU A 76 -11.74 12.66 5.38
CA GLU A 76 -11.82 13.95 4.70
C GLU A 76 -12.67 13.90 3.42
N CYS A 77 -12.49 12.87 2.59
CA CYS A 77 -13.25 12.70 1.35
C CYS A 77 -14.73 12.39 1.61
N LEU A 78 -15.04 11.60 2.64
CA LEU A 78 -16.41 11.23 2.99
C LEU A 78 -17.23 12.40 3.56
N LYS A 79 -16.56 13.38 4.20
CA LYS A 79 -17.20 14.61 4.69
C LYS A 79 -17.55 15.59 3.57
N PHE A 80 -16.94 15.45 2.40
CA PHE A 80 -17.19 16.34 1.27
C PHE A 80 -18.54 16.03 0.60
N ASN A 81 -19.32 17.07 0.34
CA ASN A 81 -20.61 16.94 -0.33
C ASN A 81 -20.44 17.09 -1.85
N GLY A 82 -19.97 16.04 -2.51
CA GLY A 82 -19.76 16.01 -3.96
C GLY A 82 -18.91 14.83 -4.37
N THR A 83 -18.32 14.90 -5.57
CA THR A 83 -17.31 13.93 -6.01
C THR A 83 -15.98 14.28 -5.35
N ALA A 84 -15.45 13.36 -4.55
CA ALA A 84 -14.11 13.44 -3.99
C ALA A 84 -13.22 12.34 -4.61
N VAL A 85 -11.92 12.62 -4.70
CA VAL A 85 -10.93 11.64 -5.15
C VAL A 85 -9.86 11.46 -4.08
N LEU A 86 -9.64 10.21 -3.68
CA LEU A 86 -8.53 9.80 -2.82
C LEU A 86 -7.48 9.09 -3.69
N ILE A 87 -6.30 9.67 -3.80
CA ILE A 87 -5.17 9.08 -4.51
C ILE A 87 -4.23 8.45 -3.50
N THR A 88 -4.09 7.13 -3.54
CA THR A 88 -3.10 6.42 -2.72
C THR A 88 -1.87 6.14 -3.57
N LYS A 89 -0.73 6.77 -3.25
CA LYS A 89 0.53 6.58 -3.97
C LYS A 89 1.39 5.54 -3.27
N GLY A 90 1.85 4.52 -4.00
CA GLY A 90 2.80 3.54 -3.49
C GLY A 90 3.25 2.55 -4.56
N GLU A 91 4.54 2.53 -4.86
CA GLU A 91 5.10 1.68 -5.92
C GLU A 91 4.71 0.20 -5.77
N CYS A 92 4.38 -0.44 -6.89
CA CYS A 92 4.19 -1.88 -6.94
C CYS A 92 5.47 -2.61 -6.51
N ILE A 93 5.35 -3.68 -5.72
CA ILE A 93 6.48 -4.52 -5.30
C ILE A 93 7.29 -5.06 -6.48
N PHE A 94 6.65 -5.36 -7.62
CA PHE A 94 7.32 -5.89 -8.81
C PHE A 94 8.13 -4.84 -9.57
N VAL A 95 7.89 -3.55 -9.31
CA VAL A 95 8.62 -2.43 -9.93
C VAL A 95 9.59 -1.78 -8.95
N SER A 96 9.27 -1.81 -7.65
CA SER A 96 10.10 -1.22 -6.62
C SER A 96 11.47 -1.90 -6.56
N ARG A 97 12.53 -1.12 -6.70
CA ARG A 97 13.93 -1.60 -6.67
C ARG A 97 14.57 -1.52 -5.28
N LYS A 98 13.76 -1.34 -4.24
CA LYS A 98 14.23 -1.06 -2.87
C LYS A 98 13.57 -2.00 -1.86
N PRO A 99 13.82 -3.33 -1.95
CA PRO A 99 13.30 -4.26 -0.95
C PRO A 99 13.86 -3.89 0.43
N LYS A 100 12.96 -3.68 1.39
CA LYS A 100 13.34 -3.48 2.79
C LYS A 100 13.44 -4.85 3.47
N PRO A 101 14.25 -4.98 4.53
CA PRO A 101 14.37 -6.26 5.19
C PRO A 101 13.01 -6.71 5.76
N ALA A 102 12.85 -8.02 5.91
CA ALA A 102 11.61 -8.62 6.35
C ALA A 102 11.31 -8.33 7.83
N PHE A 103 10.04 -8.04 8.13
CA PHE A 103 9.56 -7.94 9.51
C PHE A 103 9.55 -9.32 10.18
N THR A 104 9.59 -9.34 11.51
CA THR A 104 9.50 -10.58 12.29
C THR A 104 8.36 -10.50 13.30
N VAL A 105 7.88 -11.65 13.76
CA VAL A 105 6.84 -11.72 14.80
C VAL A 105 7.46 -12.17 16.11
N ASN A 106 7.33 -11.36 17.15
CA ASN A 106 7.58 -11.77 18.52
C ASN A 106 6.43 -12.68 18.97
N THR A 107 6.72 -13.98 19.10
CA THR A 107 5.71 -14.98 19.45
C THR A 107 5.16 -14.77 20.85
N GLU A 108 5.93 -14.27 21.81
CA GLU A 108 5.46 -14.00 23.18
C GLU A 108 4.40 -12.89 23.22
N LYS A 109 4.59 -11.83 22.43
CA LYS A 109 3.64 -10.71 22.31
C LYS A 109 2.44 -11.02 21.39
N CYS A 110 2.55 -12.04 20.55
CA CYS A 110 1.49 -12.41 19.62
C CYS A 110 0.34 -13.12 20.33
N ILE A 111 -0.82 -12.47 20.36
CA ILE A 111 -2.07 -12.97 20.97
C ILE A 111 -2.96 -13.77 20.01
N ALA A 112 -2.48 -14.05 18.79
CA ALA A 112 -3.24 -14.73 17.73
C ALA A 112 -4.64 -14.10 17.46
N CYS A 113 -4.71 -12.76 17.42
CA CYS A 113 -5.94 -12.02 17.11
C CYS A 113 -6.30 -12.00 15.62
N HIS A 114 -5.33 -12.34 14.76
CA HIS A 114 -5.46 -12.43 13.31
C HIS A 114 -5.74 -11.12 12.54
N GLU A 115 -5.59 -9.95 13.19
CA GLU A 115 -5.76 -8.66 12.50
C GLU A 115 -4.80 -8.51 11.31
N CYS A 116 -3.56 -9.01 11.44
CA CYS A 116 -2.57 -8.99 10.36
C CYS A 116 -2.92 -9.83 9.14
N PHE A 117 -3.78 -10.85 9.27
CA PHE A 117 -4.26 -11.60 8.11
C PHE A 117 -5.29 -10.82 7.31
N LYS A 118 -6.04 -9.90 7.93
CA LYS A 118 -7.02 -9.05 7.22
C LYS A 118 -6.38 -8.08 6.24
N VAL A 119 -5.07 -7.83 6.37
CA VAL A 119 -4.28 -7.04 5.40
C VAL A 119 -4.22 -7.75 4.04
N GLY A 120 -4.40 -9.08 3.99
CA GLY A 120 -4.27 -9.85 2.75
C GLY A 120 -2.84 -9.98 2.25
N CYS A 121 -1.85 -9.77 3.12
CA CYS A 121 -0.44 -9.89 2.75
C CYS A 121 -0.05 -11.37 2.61
N PRO A 122 0.50 -11.82 1.46
CA PRO A 122 0.89 -13.21 1.27
C PRO A 122 2.07 -13.64 2.15
N ALA A 123 2.86 -12.68 2.64
CA ALA A 123 3.97 -12.96 3.56
C ALA A 123 3.50 -13.25 4.99
N VAL A 124 2.26 -12.93 5.36
CA VAL A 124 1.72 -13.22 6.70
C VAL A 124 1.10 -14.62 6.66
N VAL A 125 1.78 -15.57 7.29
CA VAL A 125 1.42 -17.00 7.31
C VAL A 125 1.10 -17.47 8.72
N MET A 126 0.41 -18.61 8.84
CA MET A 126 0.17 -19.25 10.13
C MET A 126 1.46 -19.94 10.61
N ASP A 127 1.80 -19.72 11.88
CA ASP A 127 2.87 -20.44 12.57
C ASP A 127 2.37 -21.80 13.08
N VAL A 128 3.28 -22.71 13.40
CA VAL A 128 2.97 -23.98 14.09
C VAL A 128 2.64 -23.75 15.57
N VAL A 129 3.10 -22.62 16.14
CA VAL A 129 2.89 -22.27 17.54
C VAL A 129 1.46 -21.77 17.76
N LYS A 130 0.72 -22.42 18.66
CA LYS A 130 -0.60 -21.97 19.10
C LYS A 130 -0.51 -21.04 20.31
N HIS A 131 -1.44 -20.11 20.41
CA HIS A 131 -1.59 -19.27 21.60
C HIS A 131 -2.31 -20.05 22.71
N LYS A 132 -1.69 -20.10 23.89
CA LYS A 132 -2.08 -21.00 24.99
C LYS A 132 -3.54 -20.87 25.44
N LYS A 133 -4.11 -19.65 25.42
CA LYS A 133 -5.46 -19.40 25.94
C LYS A 133 -6.59 -19.64 24.94
N ASN A 134 -6.36 -19.35 23.66
CA ASN A 134 -7.42 -19.37 22.63
C ASN A 134 -7.23 -20.48 21.59
N GLY A 135 -6.14 -21.25 21.66
CA GLY A 135 -5.86 -22.38 20.77
C GLY A 135 -5.56 -22.02 19.31
N LYS A 136 -5.56 -20.72 18.96
CA LYS A 136 -5.33 -20.26 17.58
C LYS A 136 -3.85 -20.24 17.25
N PHE A 137 -3.52 -20.56 15.99
CA PHE A 137 -2.16 -20.42 15.48
C PHE A 137 -1.71 -18.95 15.50
N LYS A 138 -0.48 -18.72 15.95
CA LYS A 138 0.17 -17.40 15.91
C LYS A 138 0.54 -17.05 14.47
N ALA A 139 0.82 -15.78 14.24
CA ALA A 139 1.30 -15.32 12.94
C ALA A 139 2.81 -15.50 12.83
N LYS A 140 3.29 -15.80 11.63
CA LYS A 140 4.69 -15.78 11.22
C LYS A 140 4.80 -14.97 9.92
N ILE A 141 5.95 -14.33 9.71
CA ILE A 141 6.23 -13.63 8.46
C ILE A 141 7.22 -14.47 7.65
N ASP A 142 6.87 -14.78 6.41
CA ASP A 142 7.77 -15.39 5.45
C ASP A 142 8.75 -14.31 4.93
N PRO A 143 10.06 -14.45 5.21
CA PRO A 143 11.04 -13.45 4.81
C PRO A 143 11.29 -13.41 3.29
N THR A 144 10.92 -14.46 2.54
CA THR A 144 11.07 -14.51 1.08
C THR A 144 10.00 -13.71 0.36
N LEU A 145 8.80 -13.62 0.95
CA LEU A 145 7.66 -12.88 0.39
C LEU A 145 7.54 -11.46 0.96
N CYS A 146 8.15 -11.18 2.10
CA CYS A 146 8.04 -9.88 2.76
C CYS A 146 8.89 -8.81 2.06
N ASN A 147 8.26 -7.69 1.68
CA ASN A 147 8.94 -6.52 1.10
C ASN A 147 9.21 -5.39 2.09
N GLY A 148 8.84 -5.57 3.37
CA GLY A 148 9.02 -4.57 4.41
C GLY A 148 8.15 -3.32 4.29
N CYS A 149 6.94 -3.41 3.72
CA CYS A 149 6.01 -2.27 3.59
C CYS A 149 5.45 -1.71 4.92
N SER A 150 5.64 -2.41 6.05
CA SER A 150 5.20 -2.03 7.40
C SER A 150 3.68 -2.01 7.67
N VAL A 151 2.82 -2.29 6.69
CA VAL A 151 1.35 -2.23 6.90
C VAL A 151 0.89 -3.18 8.00
N CYS A 152 1.42 -4.40 8.05
CA CYS A 152 1.07 -5.39 9.07
C CYS A 152 1.50 -4.98 10.49
N SER A 153 2.60 -4.24 10.66
CA SER A 153 3.02 -3.77 11.98
C SER A 153 2.13 -2.65 12.51
N GLN A 154 1.64 -1.77 11.64
CA GLN A 154 0.78 -0.64 12.00
C GLN A 154 -0.57 -1.08 12.59
N ILE A 155 -1.09 -2.22 12.14
CA ILE A 155 -2.39 -2.76 12.58
C ILE A 155 -2.27 -3.73 13.76
N CYS A 156 -1.04 -4.10 14.17
CA CYS A 156 -0.83 -5.08 15.24
C CYS A 156 -1.11 -4.44 16.62
N PRO A 157 -2.17 -4.84 17.35
CA PRO A 157 -2.57 -4.17 18.58
C PRO A 157 -1.56 -4.34 19.73
N THR A 158 -0.74 -5.40 19.70
CA THR A 158 0.25 -5.69 20.74
C THR A 158 1.67 -5.31 20.35
N GLY A 159 1.88 -4.75 19.15
CA GLY A 159 3.22 -4.47 18.63
C GLY A 159 4.09 -5.72 18.50
N ALA A 160 3.47 -6.89 18.27
CA ALA A 160 4.19 -8.16 18.11
C ALA A 160 4.98 -8.23 16.80
N ILE A 161 4.58 -7.48 15.77
CA ILE A 161 5.28 -7.43 14.49
C ILE A 161 6.35 -6.35 14.55
N GLN A 162 7.61 -6.76 14.53
CA GLN A 162 8.77 -5.91 14.77
C GLN A 162 9.52 -5.62 13.48
N ALA A 163 10.00 -4.39 13.36
CA ALA A 163 10.90 -4.00 12.29
C ALA A 163 12.15 -4.89 12.33
N PRO A 164 12.76 -5.16 11.17
CA PRO A 164 13.98 -5.95 11.10
C PRO A 164 15.05 -5.32 11.98
N LYS A 165 15.82 -6.16 12.69
CA LYS A 165 17.07 -5.69 13.28
C LYS A 165 17.98 -5.29 12.12
N PRO A 166 18.66 -4.12 12.18
CA PRO A 166 19.65 -3.78 11.17
C PRO A 166 20.65 -4.93 11.09
N ARG A 167 20.90 -5.45 9.87
CA ARG A 167 22.06 -6.33 9.68
C ARG A 167 23.28 -5.50 10.07
N LYS A 168 24.07 -5.98 11.04
CA LYS A 168 25.48 -5.58 11.08
C LYS A 168 26.03 -5.91 9.69
N GLU A 169 26.58 -4.93 9.00
CA GLU A 169 27.27 -5.13 7.72
C GLU A 169 28.26 -6.27 7.89
N SER A 170 27.93 -7.44 7.34
CA SER A 170 28.83 -8.58 7.29
C SER A 170 29.43 -8.60 5.89
N LEU A 171 30.68 -8.13 5.83
CA LEU A 171 31.71 -8.46 4.85
C LEU A 171 31.47 -7.90 3.44
N ALA A 172 32.05 -6.72 3.21
CA ALA A 172 32.67 -6.42 1.94
C ALA A 172 33.90 -7.34 1.80
N GLU A 173 33.86 -8.23 0.81
CA GLU A 173 35.03 -8.80 0.14
C GLU A 173 34.88 -8.52 -1.35
#